data_AF-A0A5B8MQW5-F1
#
_entry.id   AF-A0A5B8MQW5-F1
#
_cell.length_a   1.000
_cell.length_b   1.000
_cell.length_c   1.000
_cell.angle_alpha   90.00
_cell.angle_beta   90.00
_cell.angle_gamma   90.00
#
_symmetry.space_group_name_H-M   'P 1'
#
loop_
_entity.id
_entity.type
_entity.pdbx_description
1 polymer ?
#
loop_
_entity_poly.entity_id
_entity_poly.type
_entity_poly.pdbx_seq_one_letter_code
_entity_poly.pdbx_strand_id
1 'polypeptide(L)'
;MMRDNARPTKTPKRKSRLRDIVHRVLQDAGRSLRPKEILRRIQAKKLFVFKKRDGSVSTDDEAMRATVSGACRHSPCIVRTAYGIYAVAKESLNGSNAQDVKAPSPLRDAIYRVLQDAGGSLRTQDIFARIKAKKLHVFRRRDGSVSTDIKKMRASVTVTCSKCPRVVRIERGLYAISKEYLNGSTADKLSEEDSNDNSNSSIES
;
A
#
# COMPACT_ATOMS: atom_id res chain seq x y z
N MET A 1 22.12 -42.09 13.47
CA MET A 1 21.54 -41.74 12.16
C MET A 1 20.22 -41.02 12.39
N MET A 2 20.23 -39.68 12.42
CA MET A 2 19.02 -38.86 12.64
C MET A 2 18.29 -38.65 11.30
N ARG A 3 17.02 -39.04 11.23
CA ARG A 3 16.16 -38.82 10.06
C ARG A 3 15.49 -37.45 10.18
N ASP A 4 15.87 -36.54 9.29
CA ASP A 4 15.20 -35.27 9.05
C ASP A 4 13.77 -35.49 8.53
N ASN A 5 12.79 -35.43 9.42
CA ASN A 5 11.39 -35.36 9.03
C ASN A 5 10.98 -33.88 8.88
N ALA A 6 11.48 -33.24 7.83
CA ALA A 6 10.97 -31.95 7.38
C ALA A 6 9.52 -32.14 6.91
N ARG A 7 8.54 -31.72 7.73
CA ARG A 7 7.13 -31.68 7.33
C ARG A 7 6.98 -30.80 6.10
N PRO A 8 6.36 -31.27 5.00
CA PRO A 8 5.96 -30.39 3.92
C PRO A 8 4.84 -29.48 4.44
N THR A 9 5.16 -28.21 4.65
CA THR A 9 4.17 -27.15 4.89
C THR A 9 3.32 -27.00 3.64
N LYS A 10 2.23 -27.77 3.57
CA LYS A 10 1.15 -27.57 2.60
C LYS A 10 0.51 -26.22 2.89
N THR A 11 1.01 -25.18 2.21
CA THR A 11 0.31 -23.90 2.17
C THR A 11 -1.06 -24.13 1.51
N PRO A 12 -2.17 -23.72 2.16
CA PRO A 12 -3.49 -23.89 1.59
C PRO A 12 -3.54 -23.16 0.25
N LYS A 13 -3.87 -23.88 -0.84
CA LYS A 13 -4.13 -23.32 -2.17
C LYS A 13 -5.31 -22.36 -2.09
N ARG A 14 -5.07 -21.13 -1.62
CA ARG A 14 -5.98 -20.00 -1.85
C ARG A 14 -6.16 -19.93 -3.36
N LYS A 15 -7.41 -19.86 -3.83
CA LYS A 15 -7.74 -19.52 -5.22
C LYS A 15 -7.04 -18.20 -5.53
N SER A 16 -5.86 -18.26 -6.12
CA SER A 16 -5.07 -17.09 -6.47
C SER A 16 -5.86 -16.33 -7.53
N ARG A 17 -6.17 -15.07 -7.26
CA ARG A 17 -6.86 -14.25 -8.24
C ARG A 17 -5.88 -14.06 -9.40
N LEU A 18 -6.38 -14.02 -10.64
CA LEU A 18 -5.56 -13.85 -11.83
C LEU A 18 -4.56 -12.68 -11.69
N ARG A 19 -4.94 -11.62 -10.97
CA ARG A 19 -4.07 -10.47 -10.64
C ARG A 19 -2.80 -10.87 -9.87
N ASP A 20 -2.92 -11.73 -8.86
CA ASP A 20 -1.80 -12.19 -8.03
C ASP A 20 -0.83 -13.02 -8.88
N ILE A 21 -1.39 -13.83 -9.78
CA ILE A 21 -0.62 -14.67 -10.70
C ILE A 21 0.14 -13.81 -11.70
N VAL A 22 -0.53 -12.82 -12.29
CA VAL A 22 0.09 -11.88 -13.22
C VAL A 22 1.21 -11.10 -12.53
N HIS A 23 0.99 -10.65 -11.29
CA HIS A 23 2.02 -9.98 -10.50
C HIS A 23 3.25 -10.87 -10.30
N ARG A 24 3.06 -12.13 -9.89
CA ARG A 24 4.16 -13.09 -9.73
C ARG A 24 4.91 -13.35 -11.03
N VAL A 25 4.20 -13.47 -12.16
CA VAL A 25 4.82 -13.68 -13.48
C VAL A 25 5.68 -12.48 -13.90
N LEU A 26 5.24 -11.26 -13.59
CA LEU A 26 6.00 -10.05 -13.88
C LEU A 26 7.20 -9.89 -12.94
N GLN A 27 7.07 -10.26 -11.66
CA GLN A 27 8.19 -10.30 -10.70
C GLN A 27 9.26 -11.30 -11.13
N ASP A 28 8.87 -12.55 -11.43
CA ASP A 28 9.78 -13.59 -11.90
C ASP A 28 10.50 -13.21 -13.21
N ALA A 29 9.90 -12.32 -14.01
CA ALA A 29 10.49 -11.88 -15.26
C ALA A 29 11.57 -10.80 -15.08
N GLY A 30 11.51 -10.03 -13.99
CA GLY A 30 12.41 -8.88 -13.75
C GLY A 30 12.32 -7.77 -14.81
N ARG A 31 11.37 -7.86 -15.76
CA ARG A 31 11.25 -6.97 -16.92
C ARG A 31 9.79 -6.83 -17.34
N SER A 32 9.51 -5.81 -18.14
CA SER A 32 8.18 -5.60 -18.69
C SER A 32 7.81 -6.68 -19.72
N LEU A 33 6.56 -7.11 -19.72
CA LEU A 33 6.05 -8.14 -20.62
C LEU A 33 4.77 -7.68 -21.34
N ARG A 34 4.56 -8.19 -22.55
CA ARG A 34 3.28 -8.09 -23.26
C ARG A 34 2.27 -9.11 -22.71
N PRO A 35 0.94 -8.86 -22.78
CA PRO A 35 -0.08 -9.81 -22.34
C PRO A 35 0.07 -11.21 -22.92
N LYS A 36 0.51 -11.32 -24.19
CA LYS A 36 0.78 -12.60 -24.84
C LYS A 36 1.90 -13.39 -24.14
N GLU A 37 2.95 -12.70 -23.70
CA GLU A 37 4.08 -13.32 -22.99
C GLU A 37 3.69 -13.73 -21.57
N ILE A 38 2.91 -12.89 -20.88
CA ILE A 38 2.35 -13.19 -19.56
C ILE A 38 1.47 -14.45 -19.65
N LEU A 39 0.55 -14.50 -20.62
CA LEU A 39 -0.35 -15.64 -20.82
C LEU A 39 0.43 -16.94 -21.08
N ARG A 40 1.44 -16.91 -21.97
CA ARG A 40 2.31 -18.06 -22.22
C ARG A 40 2.99 -18.56 -20.95
N ARG A 41 3.50 -17.65 -20.11
CA ARG A 41 4.14 -18.02 -18.83
C ARG A 41 3.13 -18.61 -17.84
N ILE A 42 1.91 -18.09 -17.78
CA ILE A 42 0.83 -18.64 -16.94
C ILE A 42 0.49 -20.07 -17.37
N GLN A 43 0.35 -20.31 -18.67
CA GLN A 43 0.05 -21.63 -19.24
C GLN A 43 1.20 -22.61 -19.03
N ALA A 44 2.44 -22.20 -19.33
CA ALA A 44 3.64 -23.03 -19.15
C ALA A 44 3.82 -23.48 -17.69
N LYS A 45 3.57 -22.58 -16.74
CA LYS A 45 3.64 -22.88 -15.30
C LYS A 45 2.33 -23.42 -14.72
N LYS A 46 1.30 -23.64 -15.55
CA LYS A 46 -0.05 -24.10 -15.17
C LYS A 46 -0.63 -23.33 -13.95
N LEU A 47 -0.39 -22.02 -13.90
CA LEU A 47 -0.70 -21.20 -12.72
C LEU A 47 -2.18 -20.86 -12.60
N PHE A 48 -2.90 -20.76 -13.72
CA PHE A 48 -4.30 -20.37 -13.77
C PHE A 48 -5.05 -21.16 -14.83
N VAL A 49 -6.30 -21.53 -14.52
CA VAL A 49 -7.23 -22.13 -15.48
C VAL A 49 -8.26 -21.07 -15.83
N PHE A 50 -8.24 -20.61 -17.09
CA PHE A 50 -9.24 -19.68 -17.60
C PHE A 50 -10.55 -20.44 -17.80
N LYS A 51 -11.62 -19.99 -17.14
CA LYS A 51 -12.94 -20.60 -17.27
C LYS A 51 -13.92 -19.63 -17.91
N LYS A 52 -14.78 -20.15 -18.78
CA LYS A 52 -15.93 -19.46 -19.33
C LYS A 52 -17.07 -19.41 -18.30
N ARG A 53 -18.14 -18.67 -18.62
CA ARG A 53 -19.31 -18.49 -17.74
C ARG A 53 -20.05 -19.81 -17.44
N ASP A 54 -20.02 -20.73 -18.38
CA ASP A 54 -20.56 -22.09 -18.28
C ASP A 54 -19.64 -23.04 -17.45
N GLY A 55 -18.49 -22.56 -16.99
CA GLY A 55 -17.53 -23.34 -16.21
C GLY A 55 -16.53 -24.15 -17.05
N SER A 56 -16.69 -24.20 -18.38
CA SER A 56 -15.76 -24.85 -19.30
C SER A 56 -14.42 -24.11 -19.36
N VAL A 57 -13.34 -24.82 -19.75
CA VAL A 57 -12.02 -24.20 -19.90
C VAL A 57 -11.98 -23.37 -21.18
N SER A 58 -11.51 -22.12 -21.09
CA SER A 58 -11.32 -21.26 -22.25
C SER A 58 -10.06 -21.67 -23.01
N THR A 59 -10.21 -21.93 -24.31
CA THR A 59 -9.11 -22.17 -25.25
C THR A 59 -8.88 -20.98 -26.19
N ASP A 60 -9.77 -19.99 -26.16
CA ASP A 60 -9.65 -18.77 -26.95
C ASP A 60 -8.53 -17.87 -26.43
N ASP A 61 -7.43 -17.82 -27.19
CA ASP A 61 -6.23 -17.06 -26.86
C ASP A 61 -6.46 -15.55 -26.84
N GLU A 62 -7.40 -15.04 -27.64
CA GLU A 62 -7.72 -13.61 -27.66
C GLU A 62 -8.49 -13.20 -26.41
N ALA A 63 -9.53 -13.96 -26.04
CA ALA A 63 -10.27 -13.74 -24.80
C ALA A 63 -9.39 -13.89 -23.55
N MET A 64 -8.48 -14.87 -23.54
CA MET A 64 -7.51 -15.04 -22.46
C MET A 64 -6.55 -13.84 -22.36
N ARG A 65 -6.02 -13.36 -23.50
CA ARG A 65 -5.16 -12.17 -23.53
C ARG A 65 -5.90 -10.91 -23.07
N ALA A 66 -7.15 -10.73 -23.48
CA ALA A 66 -7.97 -9.61 -23.03
C ALA A 66 -8.19 -9.66 -21.50
N THR A 67 -8.43 -10.85 -20.96
CA THR A 67 -8.58 -11.07 -19.51
C THR A 67 -7.29 -10.74 -18.75
N VAL A 68 -6.13 -11.18 -19.25
CA VAL A 68 -4.81 -10.84 -18.68
C VAL A 68 -4.56 -9.34 -18.75
N SER A 69 -4.83 -8.70 -19.89
CA SER A 69 -4.68 -7.26 -20.07
C SER A 69 -5.58 -6.47 -19.11
N GLY A 70 -6.83 -6.91 -18.92
CA GLY A 70 -7.74 -6.35 -17.93
C GLY A 70 -7.21 -6.53 -16.50
N ALA A 71 -6.68 -7.71 -16.18
CA ALA A 71 -6.06 -7.97 -14.88
C ALA A 71 -4.85 -7.04 -14.62
N CYS A 72 -4.03 -6.77 -15.63
CA CYS A 72 -2.94 -5.78 -15.54
C CYS A 72 -3.49 -4.36 -15.31
N ARG A 73 -4.44 -3.90 -16.12
CA ARG A 73 -5.00 -2.53 -16.03
C ARG A 73 -5.71 -2.23 -14.72
N HIS A 74 -6.34 -3.23 -14.12
CA HIS A 74 -7.06 -3.08 -12.86
C HIS A 74 -6.21 -3.42 -11.63
N SER A 75 -4.92 -3.72 -11.81
CA SER A 75 -4.01 -4.00 -10.70
C SER A 75 -3.27 -2.72 -10.30
N PRO A 76 -3.30 -2.33 -9.01
CA PRO A 76 -2.60 -1.14 -8.54
C PRO A 76 -1.06 -1.28 -8.55
N CYS A 77 -0.54 -2.51 -8.61
CA CYS A 77 0.91 -2.80 -8.54
C CYS A 77 1.54 -3.01 -9.93
N ILE A 78 0.74 -2.93 -11.00
CA ILE A 78 1.20 -3.16 -12.37
C ILE A 78 1.04 -1.86 -13.13
N VAL A 79 2.14 -1.38 -13.69
CA VAL A 79 2.18 -0.17 -14.51
C VAL A 79 2.29 -0.54 -15.97
N ARG A 80 1.68 0.29 -16.82
CA ARG A 80 1.83 0.19 -18.27
C ARG A 80 3.02 1.05 -18.69
N THR A 81 4.11 0.41 -19.11
CA THR A 81 5.33 1.13 -19.51
C THR A 81 5.28 1.58 -20.97
N ALA A 82 4.49 0.90 -21.81
CA ALA A 82 4.21 1.29 -23.19
C ALA A 82 2.88 0.69 -23.66
N TYR A 83 2.46 0.99 -24.89
CA TYR A 83 1.22 0.43 -25.42
C TYR A 83 1.25 -1.11 -25.41
N GLY A 84 0.43 -1.74 -24.55
CA GLY A 84 0.38 -3.20 -24.43
C GLY A 84 1.60 -3.84 -23.75
N ILE A 85 2.40 -3.06 -23.01
CA ILE A 85 3.55 -3.57 -22.24
C ILE A 85 3.34 -3.21 -20.76
N TYR A 86 3.46 -4.21 -19.89
CA TYR A 86 3.19 -4.09 -18.46
C TYR A 86 4.39 -4.52 -17.63
N ALA A 87 4.64 -3.83 -16.52
CA ALA A 87 5.70 -4.14 -15.57
C ALA A 87 5.18 -4.02 -14.14
N VAL A 88 5.91 -4.60 -13.19
CA VAL A 88 5.72 -4.28 -11.77
C VAL A 88 6.17 -2.83 -11.56
N ALA A 89 5.38 -2.04 -10.83
CA ALA A 89 5.78 -0.67 -10.53
C ALA A 89 7.10 -0.69 -9.73
N LYS A 90 8.10 0.12 -10.11
CA LYS A 90 9.36 0.21 -9.34
C LYS A 90 9.10 0.59 -7.88
N GLU A 91 8.11 1.44 -7.62
CA GLU A 91 7.63 1.81 -6.27
C GLU A 91 6.94 0.66 -5.53
N SER A 92 6.53 -0.41 -6.21
CA SER A 92 5.97 -1.61 -5.57
C SER A 92 7.02 -2.67 -5.23
N LEU A 93 8.28 -2.45 -5.61
CA LEU A 93 9.44 -3.27 -5.21
C LEU A 93 10.30 -2.58 -4.14
N ASN A 94 10.26 -1.26 -4.03
CA ASN A 94 10.92 -0.50 -2.97
C ASN A 94 9.88 -0.08 -1.93
N GLY A 95 9.78 -0.83 -0.83
CA GLY A 95 9.23 -0.25 0.38
C GLY A 95 10.03 1.02 0.71
N SER A 96 9.34 2.16 0.80
CA SER A 96 9.83 3.45 1.32
C SER A 96 10.91 4.19 0.50
N ASN A 97 10.76 5.52 0.47
CA ASN A 97 11.75 6.55 0.15
C ASN A 97 11.90 6.95 -1.33
N ALA A 98 10.92 7.71 -1.82
CA ALA A 98 11.17 8.78 -2.79
C ALA A 98 10.36 10.01 -2.33
N GLN A 99 11.06 11.03 -1.84
CA GLN A 99 10.52 12.38 -1.79
C GLN A 99 10.47 12.88 -3.23
N ASP A 100 9.35 12.71 -3.91
CA ASP A 100 9.06 13.52 -5.09
C ASP A 100 7.54 13.56 -5.31
N VAL A 101 7.00 14.78 -5.27
CA VAL A 101 5.60 15.19 -5.48
C VAL A 101 4.52 14.08 -5.34
N LYS A 102 4.39 13.49 -4.15
CA LYS A 102 3.17 13.72 -3.36
C LYS A 102 1.81 13.38 -3.97
N ALA A 103 1.62 12.37 -4.84
CA ALA A 103 0.27 11.99 -5.25
C ALA A 103 -0.60 11.84 -3.98
N PRO A 104 -1.80 12.47 -3.91
CA PRO A 104 -2.58 12.51 -2.68
C PRO A 104 -2.79 11.08 -2.18
N SER A 105 -2.32 10.82 -0.96
CA SER A 105 -2.29 9.47 -0.43
C SER A 105 -3.72 9.02 -0.13
N PRO A 106 -4.02 7.71 -0.15
CA PRO A 106 -5.33 7.23 0.29
C PRO A 106 -5.63 7.81 1.68
N LEU A 107 -6.89 8.18 1.95
CA LEU A 107 -7.27 8.91 3.17
C LEU A 107 -6.73 8.25 4.47
N ARG A 108 -6.63 6.92 4.49
CA ARG A 108 -6.01 6.16 5.60
C ARG A 108 -4.54 6.51 5.85
N ASP A 109 -3.73 6.62 4.80
CA ASP A 109 -2.30 6.97 4.90
C ASP A 109 -2.14 8.43 5.34
N ALA A 110 -2.99 9.33 4.83
CA ALA A 110 -3.01 10.72 5.25
C ALA A 110 -3.34 10.86 6.75
N ILE A 111 -4.32 10.09 7.25
CA ILE A 111 -4.67 10.05 8.68
C ILE A 111 -3.50 9.49 9.50
N TYR A 112 -2.89 8.39 9.06
CA TYR A 112 -1.77 7.76 9.78
C TYR A 112 -0.58 8.72 9.92
N ARG A 113 -0.18 9.37 8.82
CA ARG A 113 0.89 10.40 8.83
C ARG A 113 0.59 11.54 9.80
N VAL A 114 -0.65 12.04 9.79
CA VAL A 114 -1.04 13.15 10.68
C VAL A 114 -1.00 12.75 12.15
N LEU A 115 -1.38 11.52 12.48
CA LEU A 115 -1.28 11.01 13.85
C LEU A 115 0.16 10.70 14.26
N GLN A 116 0.99 10.22 13.33
CA GLN A 116 2.42 9.97 13.55
C GLN A 116 3.17 11.28 13.80
N ASP A 117 2.96 12.29 12.95
CA ASP A 117 3.54 13.63 13.10
C ASP A 117 3.11 14.33 14.40
N ALA A 118 1.94 13.98 14.93
CA ALA A 118 1.45 14.54 16.18
C ALA A 118 2.04 13.88 17.43
N GLY A 119 2.65 12.70 17.30
CA GLY A 119 3.19 11.93 18.43
C GLY A 119 2.14 11.52 19.47
N GLY A 120 0.84 11.62 19.14
CA GLY A 120 -0.23 11.54 20.13
C GLY A 120 -1.63 11.50 19.53
N SER A 121 -2.64 11.71 20.37
CA SER A 121 -4.04 11.67 19.94
C SER A 121 -4.52 12.99 19.36
N LEU A 122 -5.32 12.95 18.31
CA LEU A 122 -5.91 14.13 17.69
C LEU A 122 -7.43 14.02 17.57
N ARG A 123 -8.12 15.16 17.66
CA ARG A 123 -9.55 15.20 17.36
C ARG A 123 -9.76 15.10 15.84
N THR A 124 -10.90 14.57 15.41
CA THR A 124 -11.25 14.46 13.98
C THR A 124 -11.12 15.80 13.25
N GLN A 125 -11.46 16.90 13.91
CA GLN A 125 -11.38 18.24 13.32
C GLN A 125 -9.92 18.63 13.02
N ASP A 126 -9.00 18.33 13.94
CA ASP A 126 -7.57 18.62 13.79
C ASP A 126 -6.93 17.71 12.75
N ILE A 127 -7.32 16.43 12.72
CA ILE A 127 -6.88 15.49 11.69
C ILE A 127 -7.28 16.02 10.30
N PHE A 128 -8.55 16.41 10.14
CA PHE A 128 -9.05 16.96 8.89
C PHE A 128 -8.32 18.25 8.49
N ALA A 129 -8.13 19.18 9.43
CA ALA A 129 -7.45 20.45 9.18
C ALA A 129 -5.99 20.22 8.72
N ARG A 130 -5.26 19.33 9.40
CA ARG A 130 -3.88 18.98 9.06
C ARG A 130 -3.77 18.28 7.69
N ILE A 131 -4.71 17.39 7.36
CA ILE A 131 -4.78 16.76 6.02
C ILE A 131 -4.93 17.81 4.93
N LYS A 132 -5.83 18.79 5.14
CA LYS A 132 -6.07 19.87 4.19
C LYS A 132 -4.86 20.80 4.06
N ALA A 133 -4.30 21.23 5.19
CA ALA A 133 -3.15 22.14 5.24
C ALA A 133 -1.92 21.53 4.54
N LYS A 134 -1.64 20.26 4.82
CA LYS A 134 -0.54 19.51 4.20
C LYS A 134 -0.88 18.94 2.82
N LYS A 135 -2.07 19.22 2.29
CA LYS A 135 -2.58 18.71 1.00
C LYS A 135 -2.39 17.19 0.84
N LEU A 136 -2.52 16.42 1.92
CA LEU A 136 -2.19 14.99 1.95
C LEU A 136 -3.23 14.12 1.22
N HIS A 137 -4.47 14.59 1.12
CA HIS A 137 -5.55 13.87 0.47
C HIS A 137 -6.51 14.82 -0.25
N VAL A 138 -6.94 14.42 -1.45
CA VAL A 138 -8.01 15.09 -2.20
C VAL A 138 -9.29 14.29 -2.04
N PHE A 139 -10.26 14.86 -1.32
CA PHE A 139 -11.56 14.24 -1.15
C PHE A 139 -12.33 14.30 -2.46
N ARG A 140 -12.66 13.13 -3.02
CA ARG A 140 -13.42 13.04 -4.28
C ARG A 140 -14.79 12.42 -4.07
N ARG A 141 -15.74 12.84 -4.89
CA ARG A 141 -17.07 12.26 -5.04
C ARG A 141 -17.03 11.05 -5.96
N ARG A 142 -18.14 10.31 -6.04
CA ARG A 142 -18.28 9.11 -6.89
C ARG A 142 -18.10 9.41 -8.38
N ASP A 143 -18.51 10.60 -8.80
CA ASP A 143 -18.35 11.13 -10.16
C ASP A 143 -16.91 11.59 -10.48
N GLY A 144 -15.98 11.49 -9.52
CA GLY A 144 -14.59 11.92 -9.67
C GLY A 144 -14.34 13.40 -9.38
N SER A 145 -15.38 14.21 -9.15
CA SER A 145 -15.27 15.63 -8.80
C SER A 145 -14.71 15.82 -7.38
N VAL A 146 -14.10 16.98 -7.11
CA VAL A 146 -13.58 17.32 -5.78
C VAL A 146 -14.75 17.65 -4.85
N SER A 147 -14.75 17.06 -3.66
CA SER A 147 -15.74 17.32 -2.63
C SER A 147 -15.44 18.63 -1.91
N THR A 148 -16.38 19.56 -1.91
CA THR A 148 -16.32 20.84 -1.17
C THR A 148 -17.10 20.80 0.15
N ASP A 149 -17.90 19.76 0.37
CA ASP A 149 -18.75 19.61 1.55
C ASP A 149 -17.94 19.17 2.77
N ILE A 150 -17.61 20.13 3.63
CA ILE A 150 -16.82 19.94 4.85
C ILE A 150 -17.44 18.88 5.78
N LYS A 151 -18.78 18.84 5.89
CA LYS A 151 -19.47 17.86 6.77
C LYS A 151 -19.24 16.44 6.25
N LYS A 152 -19.39 16.23 4.94
CA LYS A 152 -19.13 14.91 4.30
C LYS A 152 -17.66 14.51 4.36
N MET A 153 -16.74 15.46 4.18
CA MET A 153 -15.30 15.18 4.28
C MET A 153 -14.91 14.76 5.71
N ARG A 154 -15.40 15.47 6.73
CA ARG A 154 -15.19 15.11 8.15
C ARG A 154 -15.80 13.74 8.48
N ALA A 155 -17.01 13.46 8.00
CA ALA A 155 -17.63 12.15 8.18
C ALA A 155 -16.78 11.04 7.54
N SER A 156 -16.17 11.29 6.38
CA SER A 156 -15.25 10.36 5.73
C SER A 156 -14.00 10.09 6.59
N VAL A 157 -13.42 11.12 7.21
CA VAL A 157 -12.30 10.96 8.16
C VAL A 157 -12.75 10.10 9.35
N THR A 158 -13.87 10.41 9.98
CA THR A 158 -14.41 9.64 11.12
C THR A 158 -14.61 8.16 10.78
N VAL A 159 -15.27 7.88 9.65
CA VAL A 159 -15.53 6.51 9.18
C VAL A 159 -14.22 5.79 8.85
N THR A 160 -13.23 6.53 8.34
CA THR A 160 -11.93 5.95 8.00
C THR A 160 -11.15 5.60 9.26
N CYS A 161 -11.12 6.49 10.26
CA CYS A 161 -10.50 6.22 11.55
C CYS A 161 -11.15 5.01 12.26
N SER A 162 -12.49 4.93 12.27
CA SER A 162 -13.19 3.81 12.93
C SER A 162 -13.01 2.46 12.25
N LYS A 163 -12.70 2.45 10.94
CA LYS A 163 -12.46 1.23 10.16
C LYS A 163 -10.98 0.91 9.98
N CYS A 164 -10.08 1.72 10.53
CA CYS A 164 -8.65 1.52 10.38
C CYS A 164 -8.12 0.67 11.54
N PRO A 165 -7.54 -0.51 11.29
CA PRO A 165 -7.02 -1.37 12.36
C PRO A 165 -5.82 -0.75 13.10
N ARG A 166 -5.14 0.23 12.48
CA ARG A 166 -3.96 0.92 13.05
C ARG A 166 -4.30 2.13 13.91
N VAL A 167 -5.58 2.48 14.00
CA VAL A 167 -6.05 3.68 14.70
C VAL A 167 -7.03 3.24 15.77
N VAL A 168 -6.76 3.65 17.00
CA VAL A 168 -7.62 3.37 18.14
C VAL A 168 -8.40 4.64 18.46
N ARG A 169 -9.68 4.45 18.75
CA ARG A 169 -10.52 5.50 19.30
C ARG A 169 -10.32 5.54 20.81
N ILE A 170 -9.78 6.65 21.31
CA ILE A 170 -9.62 6.87 22.75
C ILE A 170 -10.94 7.38 23.32
N GLU A 171 -11.53 8.39 22.69
CA GLU A 171 -12.79 8.99 23.07
C GLU A 171 -13.65 9.33 21.85
N ARG A 172 -14.86 9.88 22.06
CA ARG A 172 -15.71 10.31 20.95
C ARG A 172 -15.05 11.43 20.15
N GLY A 173 -14.57 11.07 18.95
CA GLY A 173 -13.90 11.98 18.04
C GLY A 173 -12.42 12.18 18.31
N LEU A 174 -11.81 11.42 19.24
CA LEU A 174 -10.39 11.45 19.56
C LEU A 174 -9.74 10.13 19.16
N TYR A 175 -8.69 10.20 18.32
CA TYR A 175 -8.05 9.04 17.73
C TYR A 175 -6.54 9.10 17.89
N ALA A 176 -5.92 7.94 18.08
CA ALA A 176 -4.48 7.78 18.17
C ALA A 176 -4.01 6.52 17.41
N ILE A 177 -2.71 6.40 17.20
CA ILE A 177 -2.12 5.17 16.67
C ILE A 177 -2.21 4.08 17.75
N SER A 178 -2.63 2.88 17.35
CA SER A 178 -2.60 1.69 18.21
C SER A 178 -1.18 1.39 18.69
N LYS A 179 -1.04 1.05 19.98
CA LYS A 179 0.26 0.69 20.60
C LYS A 179 1.01 -0.41 19.85
N GLU A 180 0.29 -1.41 19.31
CA GLU A 180 0.86 -2.50 18.51
C GLU A 180 1.59 -2.04 17.25
N TYR A 181 1.25 -0.84 16.74
CA TYR A 181 1.85 -0.26 15.54
C TYR A 181 2.81 0.89 15.85
N LEU A 182 2.99 1.22 17.14
CA LEU A 182 3.96 2.20 17.62
C LEU A 182 5.35 1.55 17.78
N ASN A 183 5.40 0.27 18.18
CA ASN A 183 6.64 -0.45 18.46
C ASN A 183 7.41 -0.96 17.23
N GLY A 184 6.86 -0.79 16.02
CA GLY A 184 7.54 -1.12 14.76
C GLY A 184 8.26 0.04 14.09
N SER A 185 8.20 1.25 14.68
CA SER A 185 8.69 2.50 14.07
C SER A 185 9.84 3.14 14.84
N THR A 186 10.38 2.49 15.88
CA THR A 186 11.41 3.04 16.77
C THR A 186 12.69 2.19 16.75
N ALA A 187 13.18 1.84 15.56
CA ALA A 187 14.51 1.22 15.41
C ALA A 187 15.53 2.12 14.67
N ASP A 188 15.11 3.28 14.16
CA ASP A 188 16.02 4.27 13.56
C ASP A 188 15.78 5.62 14.21
N LYS A 189 16.37 5.82 15.39
CA LYS A 189 16.80 7.12 15.96
C LYS A 189 17.14 6.92 17.44
N LEU A 190 18.28 6.32 17.71
CA LEU A 190 19.06 6.60 18.91
C LEU A 190 20.52 6.28 18.58
N SER A 191 21.22 7.28 18.05
CA SER A 191 22.65 7.43 18.31
C SER A 191 22.81 8.82 18.92
N GLU A 192 22.66 8.81 20.24
CA GLU A 192 23.43 9.58 21.23
C GLU A 192 23.76 11.04 20.87
N GLU A 193 22.86 11.95 21.26
CA GLU A 193 23.26 13.25 21.79
C GLU A 193 22.68 13.35 23.19
N ASP A 194 23.55 13.23 24.19
CA ASP A 194 23.42 13.65 25.58
C ASP A 194 24.64 13.08 26.34
N SER A 195 25.47 13.80 27.10
CA SER A 195 25.49 15.19 27.56
C SER A 195 26.89 15.39 28.17
N ASN A 196 27.43 16.62 28.18
CA ASN A 196 27.76 17.26 29.45
C ASN A 196 28.21 18.71 29.26
N ASP A 197 27.40 19.59 29.83
CA ASP A 197 27.81 20.91 30.30
C ASP A 197 29.08 20.83 31.15
N ASN A 198 30.00 21.76 30.95
CA ASN A 198 30.60 22.45 32.08
C ASN A 198 30.88 23.90 31.70
N SER A 199 30.28 24.80 32.47
CA SER A 199 30.33 26.25 32.31
C SER A 199 31.53 26.86 33.06
N ASN A 200 31.90 28.06 32.61
CA ASN A 200 32.76 29.08 33.25
C ASN A 200 34.28 28.84 33.19
N SER A 201 35.15 29.83 32.95
CA SER A 201 35.02 31.29 32.92
C SER A 201 36.17 31.91 32.14
N SER A 202 35.96 33.14 31.65
CA SER A 202 36.95 34.09 31.13
C SER A 202 38.25 34.16 31.93
N ILE A 203 39.36 34.41 31.24
CA ILE A 203 40.39 35.40 31.61
C ILE A 203 41.10 35.82 30.31
N GLU A 204 40.99 37.11 30.00
CA GLU A 204 41.88 37.86 29.10
C GLU A 204 43.29 37.93 29.67
N SER A 205 44.31 37.75 28.83
CA SER A 205 45.41 38.71 28.58
C SER A 205 46.36 38.13 27.53
#